data_AF-A0A3L7D6J0-F1
#
_entry.id   AF-A0A3L7D6J0-F1
#
_cell.length_a   1.000
_cell.length_b   1.000
_cell.length_c   1.000
_cell.angle_alpha   90.00
_cell.angle_beta   90.00
_cell.angle_gamma   90.00
#
_symmetry.space_group_name_H-M   'P 1'
#
loop_
_entity.id
_entity.type
_entity.pdbx_description
1 polymer ?
#
loop_
_entity_poly.entity_id
_entity_poly.type
_entity_poly.pdbx_seq_one_letter_code
_entity_poly.pdbx_strand_id
1 'polypeptide(L)' 'MRASQEFIKKLEELHQIYENEVKEKAKEGLLADNTARTYMLHSGNFVKWCRNEFVPGGRNEKK' A
#
# COMPACT_ATOMS: atom_id res chain seq x y z
N MET A 1 -10.36 -3.08 -9.07
CA MET A 1 -11.69 -2.58 -8.65
C MET A 1 -11.72 -1.10 -8.95
N ARG A 2 -12.69 -0.56 -9.68
CA ARG A 2 -12.73 0.89 -9.89
C ARG A 2 -13.57 1.53 -8.78
N ALA A 3 -12.93 2.27 -7.90
CA ALA A 3 -13.62 3.08 -6.89
C ALA A 3 -13.92 4.50 -7.42
N SER A 4 -14.77 5.25 -6.71
CA SER A 4 -15.04 6.65 -7.04
C SER A 4 -13.80 7.52 -6.77
N GLN A 5 -13.68 8.65 -7.48
CA GLN A 5 -12.54 9.56 -7.31
C GLN A 5 -12.47 10.16 -5.91
N GLU A 6 -13.62 10.48 -5.32
CA GLU A 6 -13.71 10.97 -3.94
C GLU A 6 -13.21 9.93 -2.93
N PHE A 7 -13.57 8.66 -3.14
CA PHE A 7 -13.07 7.56 -2.31
C PHE A 7 -11.57 7.36 -2.47
N ILE A 8 -11.06 7.40 -3.71
CA ILE A 8 -9.61 7.24 -3.99
C ILE A 8 -8.83 8.35 -3.28
N LYS A 9 -9.28 9.60 -3.39
CA LYS A 9 -8.62 10.74 -2.71
C LYS A 9 -8.57 10.52 -1.20
N LYS A 10 -9.69 10.12 -0.59
CA LYS A 10 -9.73 9.87 0.86
C LYS A 10 -8.86 8.68 1.26
N LEU A 11 -8.85 7.63 0.45
CA LEU A 11 -8.02 6.45 0.66
C LEU A 11 -6.54 6.80 0.61
N GLU A 12 -6.11 7.68 -0.29
CA GLU A 12 -4.71 8.12 -0.36
C GLU A 12 -4.28 8.94 0.85
N GLU A 13 -5.13 9.84 1.35
CA GLU A 13 -4.85 10.56 2.59
C GLU A 13 -4.67 9.60 3.77
N LEU A 14 -5.57 8.61 3.89
CA LEU A 14 -5.50 7.57 4.92
C LEU A 14 -4.28 6.66 4.73
N HIS A 15 -3.94 6.32 3.49
CA HIS A 15 -2.79 5.50 3.15
C HIS A 15 -1.48 6.19 3.53
N GLN A 16 -1.36 7.50 3.28
CA GLN A 16 -0.20 8.29 3.69
C GLN A 16 -0.03 8.33 5.22
N ILE A 17 -1.13 8.48 5.96
CA ILE A 17 -1.10 8.41 7.44
C ILE A 17 -0.62 7.04 7.91
N TYR A 18 -1.16 5.98 7.33
CA TYR A 18 -0.76 4.60 7.64
C TYR A 18 0.71 4.34 7.31
N GLU A 19 1.21 4.84 6.19
CA GLU A 19 2.63 4.71 5.84
C GLU A 19 3.55 5.36 6.89
N ASN A 20 3.16 6.51 7.43
CA ASN A 20 3.93 7.17 8.47
C ASN A 20 3.92 6.36 9.76
N GLU A 21 2.74 5.87 10.19
CA GLU A 21 2.61 5.05 11.39
C GLU A 21 3.49 3.80 11.32
N VAL A 22 3.47 3.06 10.21
CA VAL A 22 4.30 1.87 10.05
C VAL A 22 5.80 2.22 10.06
N LYS A 23 6.21 3.35 9.46
CA LYS A 23 7.61 3.82 9.51
C LYS A 23 8.04 4.18 10.93
N GLU A 24 7.18 4.84 11.69
CA GLU A 24 7.45 5.17 13.10
C GLU A 24 7.57 3.91 13.95
N LYS A 25 6.62 2.98 13.82
CA LYS A 25 6.64 1.70 14.55
C LYS A 25 7.84 0.82 14.17
N ALA A 26 8.29 0.89 12.92
CA ALA A 26 9.54 0.25 12.51
C ALA A 26 10.77 0.89 13.17
N LYS A 27 10.84 2.23 13.24
CA LYS A 27 11.94 2.95 13.92
C LYS A 27 11.98 2.68 15.43
N GLU A 28 10.82 2.51 16.05
CA GLU A 28 10.68 2.12 17.46
C GLU A 28 11.11 0.67 17.73
N GLY A 29 11.44 -0.11 16.70
CA GLY A 29 11.83 -1.52 16.82
C GLY A 29 10.65 -2.47 17.06
N LEU A 30 9.40 -1.98 16.94
CA LEU A 30 8.19 -2.79 17.13
C LEU A 30 7.83 -3.62 15.90
N LEU A 31 8.38 -3.28 14.73
CA LEU A 31 8.20 -4.03 13.49
C LEU A 31 9.55 -4.46 12.93
N ALA A 32 9.66 -5.74 12.57
CA ALA A 32 10.77 -6.21 11.75
C ALA A 32 10.71 -5.54 10.36
N ASP A 33 11.87 -5.28 9.75
CA ASP A 33 11.96 -4.68 8.39
C ASP A 33 11.11 -5.42 7.36
N ASN A 34 11.12 -6.75 7.38
CA ASN A 34 10.31 -7.56 6.47
C ASN A 34 8.80 -7.35 6.69
N THR A 35 8.37 -7.17 7.93
CA THR A 35 6.97 -6.90 8.28
C THR A 35 6.56 -5.52 7.79
N ALA A 36 7.34 -4.48 8.09
CA ALA A 36 7.08 -3.13 7.61
C ALA A 36 7.02 -3.08 6.08
N ARG A 37 7.96 -3.74 5.39
CA ARG A 37 7.96 -3.85 3.93
C ARG A 37 6.73 -4.55 3.38
N THR A 38 6.28 -5.61 4.04
CA THR A 38 5.07 -6.37 3.67
C THR A 38 3.82 -5.50 3.78
N TYR A 39 3.68 -4.75 4.87
CA TYR A 39 2.57 -3.83 5.09
C TYR A 39 2.51 -2.71 4.04
N MET A 40 3.66 -2.12 3.72
CA MET A 40 3.79 -1.12 2.65
C MET A 40 3.39 -1.69 1.30
N LEU A 41 3.87 -2.90 0.99
CA LEU A 41 3.57 -3.57 -0.27
C LEU A 41 2.08 -3.84 -0.43
N HIS A 42 1.43 -4.42 0.58
CA HIS A 42 0.01 -4.77 0.50
C HIS A 42 -0.89 -3.54 0.45
N SER A 43 -0.63 -2.55 1.31
CA SER A 43 -1.40 -1.30 1.30
C SER A 43 -1.25 -0.54 -0.02
N GLY A 44 -0.04 -0.43 -0.57
CA GLY A 44 0.18 0.18 -1.88
C GLY A 44 -0.47 -0.59 -3.03
N ASN A 45 -0.48 -1.93 -2.97
CA ASN A 45 -1.20 -2.76 -3.95
C ASN A 45 -2.71 -2.55 -3.87
N PHE A 46 -3.26 -2.38 -2.67
CA PHE A 46 -4.67 -2.09 -2.47
C PHE A 46 -5.08 -0.75 -3.09
N VAL A 47 -4.29 0.31 -2.88
CA VAL A 47 -4.53 1.62 -3.52
C VAL A 47 -4.50 1.51 -5.05
N LYS A 48 -3.49 0.82 -5.61
CA LYS A 48 -3.43 0.53 -7.06
C LYS A 48 -4.64 -0.25 -7.54
N TRP A 49 -5.15 -1.18 -6.73
CA TRP A 49 -6.32 -1.96 -7.08
C TRP A 49 -7.57 -1.10 -7.16
N CYS A 50 -7.76 -0.15 -6.24
CA CYS A 50 -8.84 0.84 -6.24
C CYS A 50 -8.77 1.82 -7.42
N ARG A 51 -7.56 2.08 -7.94
CA ARG A 51 -7.32 2.89 -9.14
C ARG A 51 -7.44 2.11 -10.45
N ASN A 52 -7.69 0.80 -10.37
CA ASN A 52 -7.69 -0.10 -11.52
C ASN A 52 -6.32 -0.21 -12.24
N GLU A 53 -5.23 0.03 -11.50
CA GLU A 53 -3.84 -0.05 -11.97
C GLU A 53 -3.11 -1.31 -11.47
N PHE A 54 -3.76 -2.11 -10.63
CA PHE A 54 -3.17 -3.33 -10.09
C PHE A 54 -3.32 -4.50 -11.07
N VAL A 55 -2.18 -5.05 -11.49
CA VAL A 55 -2.08 -6.25 -12.34
C VAL A 55 -1.61 -7.43 -11.50
N PRO A 56 -2.48 -8.42 -11.19
CA PRO A 56 -2.09 -9.62 -10.47
C PRO A 56 -1.01 -10.38 -11.24
N GLY A 57 0.08 -10.75 -10.57
CA GLY A 57 1.18 -11.50 -11.21
C GLY A 57 2.02 -10.70 -12.22
N GLY A 58 1.72 -9.41 -12.46
CA GLY A 58 2.45 -8.60 -13.46
C GLY A 58 3.94 -8.45 -13.19
N ARG A 59 4.40 -8.64 -11.94
CA ARG A 59 5.83 -8.71 -11.60
C ARG A 59 6.53 -10.01 -12.01
N ASN A 60 5.77 -11.07 -12.19
CA ASN A 60 6.26 -12.41 -12.55
C ASN A 60 6.06 -12.71 -14.04
N GLU A 61 5.46 -11.78 -14.79
CA GLU A 61 5.33 -11.88 -16.23
C GLU A 61 6.75 -11.85 -16.83
N LYS A 62 7.17 -12.98 -17.43
CA LYS A 62 8.46 -13.08 -18.09
C LYS A 62 8.42 -12.17 -19.32
N LYS A 63 9.30 -11.17 -19.37
CA LYS A 63 9.56 -10.39 -20.58
C LYS A 63 10.11 -11.27 -21.69
#